data_AF-A0A7Y4WQA7-F1
#
_entry.id   AF-A0A7Y4WQA7-F1
#
_cell.length_a   1.000
_cell.length_b   1.000
_cell.length_c   1.000
_cell.angle_alpha   90.00
_cell.angle_beta   90.00
_cell.angle_gamma   90.00
#
_symmetry.space_group_name_H-M   'P 1'
#
loop_
_entity.id
_entity.type
_entity.pdbx_description
1 polymer ?
#
loop_
_entity_poly.entity_id
_entity_poly.type
_entity_poly.pdbx_seq_one_letter_code
_entity_poly.pdbx_strand_id
1 'polypeptide(L)'
;MMPTQHYGRTPLPKDVRAPMWAIAPLWMAIIFSPFVAFWVNGRVDDSNWMPAYVTAGVSLLVLAVLHIRATANYLQLPVAVRAEYSLGKVYPALRQPHARKDRGFELGAKGAHLRVAKDGIRVTSAAWLRADFKRALEHARKVRAHGIDTAATQVFIPWGDIQEWEVHDDSDAPNYRLRFAKGAYLNLKRPTAPGDEVELLDSVRTTGQIAVRIFCDVPRA
;
A
#
# COMPACT_ATOMS: atom_id res chain seq x y z
N MET A 1 -16.65 -29.11 -7.44
CA MET A 1 -16.74 -27.79 -6.79
C MET A 1 -15.32 -27.36 -6.44
N MET A 2 -14.79 -26.31 -7.08
CA MET A 2 -13.51 -25.74 -6.63
C MET A 2 -13.75 -25.01 -5.31
N PRO A 3 -12.88 -25.17 -4.30
CA PRO A 3 -13.02 -24.42 -3.06
C PRO A 3 -12.98 -22.93 -3.38
N THR A 4 -14.00 -22.19 -2.93
CA THR A 4 -13.99 -20.73 -2.89
C THR A 4 -12.85 -20.33 -1.96
N GLN A 5 -11.67 -20.07 -2.53
CA GLN A 5 -10.57 -19.48 -1.78
C GLN A 5 -10.98 -18.04 -1.43
N HIS A 6 -11.50 -17.90 -0.21
CA HIS A 6 -11.72 -16.60 0.41
C HIS A 6 -10.38 -15.86 0.50
N TYR A 7 -10.45 -14.54 0.36
CA TYR A 7 -9.32 -13.69 0.66
C TYR A 7 -8.84 -13.97 2.09
N GLY A 8 -7.60 -14.44 2.21
CA GLY A 8 -6.96 -14.76 3.47
C GLY A 8 -5.49 -14.41 3.36
N ARG A 9 -5.10 -13.32 4.02
CA ARG A 9 -3.72 -12.86 4.05
C ARG A 9 -2.94 -13.73 5.04
N THR A 10 -1.86 -14.36 4.60
CA THR A 10 -0.87 -14.92 5.52
C THR A 10 -0.08 -13.76 6.12
N PRO A 11 -0.20 -13.45 7.43
CA PRO A 11 0.56 -12.37 8.03
C PRO A 11 2.06 -12.67 7.93
N LEU A 12 2.87 -11.67 7.60
CA LEU A 12 4.32 -11.82 7.65
C LEU A 12 4.72 -12.15 9.11
N PRO A 13 5.59 -13.15 9.34
CA PRO A 13 6.14 -13.39 10.66
C PRO A 13 6.79 -12.12 11.24
N LYS A 14 6.56 -11.87 12.53
CA LYS A 14 6.97 -10.60 13.19
C LYS A 14 8.49 -10.40 13.17
N ASP A 15 9.24 -11.49 13.14
CA ASP A 15 10.70 -11.58 13.07
C ASP A 15 11.29 -11.21 11.70
N VAL A 16 10.47 -11.20 10.64
CA VAL A 16 10.88 -10.74 9.29
C VAL A 16 10.64 -9.24 9.12
N ARG A 17 9.78 -8.64 9.94
CA ARG A 17 9.51 -7.19 9.92
C ARG A 17 10.58 -6.46 10.72
N ALA A 18 11.31 -5.56 10.07
CA ALA A 18 12.14 -4.61 10.79
C ALA A 18 11.19 -3.67 11.59
N PRO A 19 11.40 -3.51 12.91
CA PRO A 19 10.55 -2.63 13.71
C PRO A 19 10.72 -1.18 13.24
N MET A 20 9.71 -0.59 12.60
CA MET A 20 9.75 0.80 12.14
C MET A 20 10.09 1.78 13.28
N TRP A 21 9.63 1.49 14.49
CA TRP A 21 9.99 2.24 15.71
C TRP A 21 11.49 2.21 16.03
N ALA A 22 12.24 1.22 15.54
CA ALA A 22 13.69 1.13 15.68
C ALA A 22 14.44 1.79 14.51
N ILE A 23 13.83 1.88 13.32
CA ILE A 23 14.43 2.51 12.13
C ILE A 23 14.35 4.04 12.22
N ALA A 24 13.19 4.59 12.62
CA ALA A 24 12.98 6.03 12.74
C ALA A 24 14.02 6.76 13.62
N PRO A 25 14.35 6.31 14.85
CA PRO A 25 15.35 6.97 15.67
C PRO A 25 16.77 6.89 15.08
N LEU A 26 17.09 5.86 14.29
CA LEU A 26 18.39 5.75 13.62
C LEU A 26 18.52 6.78 12.48
N TRP A 27 17.46 6.99 11.70
CA TRP A 27 17.43 8.07 10.72
C TRP A 27 17.52 9.45 11.39
N MET A 28 16.81 9.64 12.49
CA MET A 28 16.91 10.89 13.26
C MET A 28 18.33 11.09 13.79
N ALA A 29 18.98 10.06 14.32
CA ALA A 29 20.37 10.15 14.77
C ALA A 29 21.34 10.51 13.62
N ILE A 30 21.11 10.03 12.40
CA ILE A 30 21.89 10.42 11.21
C ILE A 30 21.65 11.89 10.86
N ILE A 31 20.39 12.30 10.72
CA ILE A 31 19.99 13.67 10.32
C ILE A 31 20.47 14.70 11.35
N PHE A 32 20.32 14.37 12.64
CA PHE A 32 20.68 15.26 13.75
C PHE A 32 22.12 15.07 14.25
N SER A 33 22.90 14.18 13.63
CA SER A 33 24.31 13.96 14.00
C SER A 33 25.15 15.25 14.04
N PRO A 34 24.96 16.26 13.16
CA PRO A 34 25.72 17.52 13.25
C PRO A 34 25.50 18.27 14.58
N PHE A 35 24.29 18.19 15.15
CA PHE A 35 23.97 18.83 16.43
C PHE A 35 24.64 18.14 17.62
N VAL A 36 24.97 16.85 17.50
CA VAL A 36 25.74 16.13 18.53
C VAL A 36 27.15 16.70 18.63
N ALA A 37 27.79 17.04 17.51
CA ALA A 37 29.10 17.70 17.53
C ALA A 37 29.05 19.07 18.22
N PHE A 38 27.98 19.84 17.99
CA PHE A 38 27.75 21.11 18.68
C PHE A 38 27.53 20.91 20.19
N TRP A 39 26.70 19.95 20.60
CA TRP A 39 26.40 19.66 22.00
C TRP A 39 27.65 19.26 22.80
N VAL A 40 28.51 18.41 22.22
CA VAL A 40 29.70 17.89 22.90
C VAL A 40 30.80 18.95 22.99
N ASN A 41 31.03 19.72 21.93
CA ASN A 41 32.18 20.61 21.83
C ASN A 41 31.85 22.10 22.07
N GLY A 42 30.57 22.45 22.22
CA GLY A 42 30.09 23.84 22.36
C GLY A 42 30.19 24.70 21.09
N ARG A 43 30.93 24.24 20.08
CA ARG A 43 31.12 24.85 18.76
C ARG A 43 31.40 23.77 17.72
N VAL A 44 31.00 24.02 16.48
CA VAL A 44 31.33 23.15 15.35
C VAL A 44 32.33 23.90 14.48
N ASP A 45 33.59 23.49 14.57
CA ASP A 45 34.68 23.91 13.68
C ASP A 45 35.14 22.70 12.85
N ASP A 46 35.89 22.93 11.78
CA ASP A 46 36.34 21.89 10.84
C ASP A 46 37.10 20.73 11.51
N SER A 47 37.70 20.94 12.69
CA SER A 47 38.41 19.91 13.45
C SER A 47 37.54 19.04 14.36
N ASN A 48 36.27 19.40 14.60
CA ASN A 48 35.47 18.89 15.73
C ASN A 48 34.22 18.08 15.30
N TRP A 49 34.21 17.59 14.06
CA TRP A 49 33.10 16.81 13.49
C TRP A 49 33.06 15.34 13.94
N MET A 50 34.10 14.85 14.62
CA MET A 50 34.22 13.45 15.01
C MET A 50 32.97 12.90 15.72
N PRO A 51 32.34 13.60 16.70
CA PRO A 51 31.13 13.09 17.34
C PRO A 51 29.96 12.91 16.36
N ALA A 52 29.79 13.83 15.41
CA ALA A 52 28.75 13.71 14.38
C ALA A 52 28.99 12.49 13.49
N TYR A 53 30.23 12.31 13.00
CA TYR A 53 30.57 11.15 12.18
C TYR A 53 30.40 9.82 12.93
N VAL A 54 30.79 9.77 14.19
CA VAL A 54 30.61 8.58 15.03
C VAL A 54 29.12 8.28 15.21
N THR A 55 28.29 9.26 15.54
CA THR A 55 26.84 9.06 15.69
C THR A 55 26.20 8.58 14.39
N ALA A 56 26.45 9.26 13.27
CA ALA A 56 25.92 8.86 11.97
C ALA A 56 26.42 7.48 11.55
N GLY A 57 27.70 7.20 11.74
CA GLY A 57 28.33 5.92 11.39
C GLY A 57 27.77 4.75 12.18
N VAL A 58 27.61 4.90 13.50
CA VAL A 58 26.98 3.86 14.35
C VAL A 58 25.52 3.64 13.92
N SER A 59 24.75 4.70 13.66
CA SER A 59 23.37 4.57 13.21
C SER A 59 23.25 3.86 11.86
N LEU A 60 24.13 4.18 10.90
CA LEU A 60 24.21 3.49 9.61
C LEU A 60 24.58 2.01 9.78
N LEU A 61 25.53 1.69 10.67
CA LEU A 61 25.91 0.31 10.96
C LEU A 61 24.74 -0.48 11.53
N VAL A 62 23.99 0.09 12.47
CA VAL A 62 22.80 -0.56 13.03
C VAL A 62 21.73 -0.76 11.96
N LEU A 63 21.48 0.23 11.09
CA LEU A 63 20.57 0.07 9.96
C LEU A 63 21.02 -1.06 9.01
N ALA A 64 22.31 -1.15 8.71
CA ALA A 64 22.87 -2.22 7.89
C ALA A 64 22.67 -3.60 8.53
N VAL A 65 22.92 -3.74 9.84
CA VAL A 65 22.69 -4.99 10.57
C VAL A 65 21.21 -5.37 10.58
N LEU A 66 20.31 -4.42 10.83
CA LEU A 66 18.86 -4.66 10.79
C LEU A 66 18.41 -5.11 9.39
N HIS A 67 18.94 -4.48 8.34
CA HIS A 67 18.65 -4.86 6.96
C HIS A 67 19.16 -6.27 6.65
N ILE A 68 20.42 -6.58 6.96
CA ILE A 68 21.00 -7.92 6.76
C ILE A 68 20.18 -8.98 7.49
N ARG A 69 19.78 -8.71 8.74
CA ARG A 69 19.00 -9.64 9.56
C ARG A 69 17.59 -9.85 9.00
N ALA A 70 16.93 -8.78 8.55
CA ALA A 70 15.63 -8.87 7.88
C ALA A 70 15.72 -9.70 6.59
N THR A 71 16.76 -9.47 5.78
CA THR A 71 17.02 -10.24 4.55
C THR A 71 17.32 -11.71 4.85
N ALA A 72 18.14 -12.00 5.87
CA ALA A 72 18.43 -13.37 6.28
C ALA A 72 17.18 -14.11 6.77
N ASN A 73 16.37 -13.47 7.62
CA ASN A 73 15.10 -14.04 8.09
C ASN A 73 14.11 -14.24 6.93
N TYR A 74 14.07 -13.32 5.98
CA TYR A 74 13.28 -13.49 4.76
C TYR A 74 13.74 -14.71 3.95
N LEU A 75 15.06 -14.90 3.76
CA LEU A 75 15.64 -16.04 3.04
C LEU A 75 15.43 -17.39 3.76
N GLN A 76 15.06 -17.40 5.04
CA GLN A 76 14.70 -18.62 5.77
C GLN A 76 13.25 -19.05 5.55
N LEU A 77 12.37 -18.18 5.05
CA LEU A 77 10.98 -18.53 4.74
C LEU A 77 10.90 -19.58 3.62
N PRO A 78 9.93 -20.51 3.62
CA PRO A 78 9.77 -21.46 2.52
C PRO A 78 9.66 -20.77 1.14
N VAL A 79 10.20 -21.37 0.08
CA VAL A 79 10.24 -20.78 -1.27
C VAL A 79 8.85 -20.33 -1.74
N ALA A 80 7.83 -21.15 -1.50
CA ALA A 80 6.44 -20.81 -1.86
C ALA A 80 5.92 -19.56 -1.13
N VAL A 81 6.30 -19.39 0.14
CA VAL A 81 5.94 -18.22 0.96
C VAL A 81 6.73 -16.98 0.52
N ARG A 82 8.01 -17.13 0.18
CA ARG A 82 8.80 -16.02 -0.39
C ARG A 82 8.27 -15.58 -1.74
N ALA A 83 7.90 -16.52 -2.61
CA ALA A 83 7.29 -16.24 -3.90
C ALA A 83 5.95 -15.50 -3.73
N GLU A 84 5.14 -15.90 -2.74
CA GLU A 84 3.89 -15.22 -2.37
C GLU A 84 4.13 -13.73 -2.06
N TYR A 85 5.21 -13.41 -1.35
CA TYR A 85 5.52 -12.03 -0.95
C TYR A 85 6.30 -11.22 -1.99
N SER A 86 7.16 -11.86 -2.81
CA SER A 86 8.00 -11.17 -3.82
C SER A 86 7.27 -10.93 -5.14
N LEU A 87 6.51 -11.92 -5.61
CA LEU A 87 5.76 -11.84 -6.88
C LEU A 87 4.34 -11.30 -6.66
N GLY A 88 3.92 -11.29 -5.40
CA GLY A 88 2.56 -11.02 -4.98
C GLY A 88 1.64 -12.22 -5.21
N LYS A 89 0.70 -12.44 -4.31
CA LYS A 89 -0.33 -13.49 -4.50
C LYS A 89 -1.44 -12.97 -5.38
N VAL A 90 -1.66 -13.66 -6.50
CA VAL A 90 -2.79 -13.37 -7.37
C VAL A 90 -3.97 -14.23 -6.97
N TYR A 91 -5.03 -13.58 -6.51
CA TYR A 91 -6.34 -14.19 -6.30
C TYR A 91 -7.17 -13.95 -7.57
N PRO A 92 -7.49 -15.01 -8.33
CA PRO A 92 -8.18 -14.87 -9.60
C PRO A 92 -9.60 -14.34 -9.40
N ALA A 93 -10.12 -13.73 -10.46
CA ALA A 93 -11.52 -13.36 -10.57
C ALA A 93 -12.42 -14.59 -10.32
N LEU A 94 -13.47 -14.40 -9.53
CA LEU A 94 -14.46 -15.44 -9.23
C LEU A 94 -15.65 -15.25 -10.16
N ARG A 95 -15.84 -16.18 -11.10
CA ARG A 95 -17.01 -16.17 -12.01
C ARG A 95 -18.33 -16.58 -11.34
N GLN A 96 -18.34 -16.77 -10.02
CA GLN A 96 -19.56 -17.15 -9.31
C GLN A 96 -20.47 -15.93 -9.12
N PRO A 97 -21.78 -16.07 -9.36
CA PRO A 97 -22.73 -15.00 -9.17
C PRO A 97 -23.01 -14.85 -7.67
N HIS A 98 -22.10 -14.22 -6.93
CA HIS A 98 -22.53 -13.55 -5.70
C HIS A 98 -23.20 -12.26 -6.15
N ALA A 99 -24.52 -12.32 -6.32
CA ALA A 99 -25.39 -11.18 -6.52
C ALA A 99 -25.40 -10.31 -5.25
N ARG A 100 -24.25 -9.74 -4.89
CA ARG A 100 -24.20 -8.75 -3.81
C ARG A 100 -24.74 -7.46 -4.38
N LYS A 101 -25.81 -6.96 -3.76
CA LYS A 101 -26.32 -5.59 -3.97
C LYS A 101 -25.17 -4.60 -3.94
N ASP A 102 -25.32 -3.50 -4.68
CA ASP A 102 -24.43 -2.35 -4.59
C ASP A 102 -24.00 -2.09 -3.14
N ARG A 103 -22.70 -2.22 -2.87
CA ARG A 103 -22.17 -2.13 -1.51
C ARG A 103 -21.24 -0.92 -1.39
N GLY A 104 -21.46 -0.14 -0.35
CA GLY A 104 -20.59 0.97 0.05
C GLY A 104 -19.56 0.52 1.10
N PHE A 105 -18.38 1.12 1.03
CA PHE A 105 -17.26 0.96 1.94
C PHE A 105 -16.76 2.34 2.34
N GLU A 106 -16.40 2.53 3.60
CA GLU A 106 -15.77 3.76 4.08
C GLU A 106 -14.25 3.61 4.09
N LEU A 107 -13.54 4.58 3.49
CA LEU A 107 -12.11 4.51 3.20
C LEU A 107 -11.32 5.58 3.97
N GLY A 108 -10.69 5.23 5.09
CA GLY A 108 -9.90 6.13 5.90
C GLY A 108 -10.72 7.12 6.75
N ALA A 109 -11.04 8.30 6.22
CA ALA A 109 -11.68 9.37 7.00
C ALA A 109 -13.16 9.56 6.63
N LYS A 110 -13.95 10.15 7.53
CA LYS A 110 -15.38 10.42 7.32
C LYS A 110 -15.63 11.14 5.97
N GLY A 111 -16.53 10.59 5.16
CA GLY A 111 -16.88 11.12 3.83
C GLY A 111 -16.07 10.53 2.66
N ALA A 112 -15.05 9.71 2.95
CA ALA A 112 -14.34 8.94 1.95
C ALA A 112 -15.08 7.60 1.72
N HIS A 113 -15.72 7.45 0.57
CA HIS A 113 -16.55 6.29 0.28
C HIS A 113 -16.21 5.68 -1.06
N LEU A 114 -16.27 4.35 -1.12
CA LEU A 114 -16.22 3.58 -2.34
C LEU A 114 -17.47 2.72 -2.44
N ARG A 115 -18.17 2.79 -3.56
CA ARG A 115 -19.32 1.95 -3.85
C ARG A 115 -19.00 1.03 -5.02
N VAL A 116 -19.10 -0.27 -4.77
CA VAL A 116 -19.03 -1.32 -5.80
C VAL A 116 -20.42 -1.45 -6.41
N ALA A 117 -20.52 -1.23 -7.72
CA ALA A 117 -21.74 -1.41 -8.50
C ALA A 117 -21.51 -2.43 -9.62
N LYS A 118 -22.58 -2.84 -10.29
CA LYS A 118 -22.50 -3.83 -11.38
C LYS A 118 -21.59 -3.41 -12.53
N ASP A 119 -21.61 -2.13 -12.89
CA ASP A 119 -20.91 -1.63 -14.09
C ASP A 119 -19.53 -1.01 -13.77
N GLY A 120 -19.20 -0.83 -12.49
CA GLY A 120 -17.93 -0.24 -12.06
C GLY A 120 -17.92 0.13 -10.58
N ILE A 121 -16.96 0.97 -10.22
CA ILE A 121 -16.83 1.55 -8.88
C ILE A 121 -17.12 3.05 -8.91
N ARG A 122 -17.72 3.57 -7.85
CA ARG A 122 -17.84 5.01 -7.58
C ARG A 122 -17.03 5.35 -6.35
N VAL A 123 -16.13 6.32 -6.46
CA VAL A 123 -15.19 6.67 -5.41
C VAL A 123 -15.27 8.16 -5.12
N THR A 124 -15.43 8.56 -3.86
CA THR A 124 -15.41 9.98 -3.48
C THR A 124 -13.99 10.57 -3.55
N SER A 125 -13.87 11.88 -3.77
CA SER A 125 -12.60 12.59 -3.82
C SER A 125 -11.74 12.37 -2.56
N ALA A 126 -12.40 12.29 -1.40
CA ALA A 126 -11.76 12.07 -0.11
C ALA A 126 -11.17 10.65 0.07
N ALA A 127 -11.59 9.68 -0.73
CA ALA A 127 -11.10 8.30 -0.70
C ALA A 127 -9.79 8.10 -1.49
N TRP A 128 -9.43 9.05 -2.36
CA TRP A 128 -8.16 9.04 -3.06
C TRP A 128 -7.02 9.56 -2.17
N LEU A 129 -5.80 9.12 -2.46
CA LEU A 129 -4.64 9.87 -2.01
C LEU A 129 -4.61 11.23 -2.73
N ARG A 130 -4.28 12.31 -1.99
CA ARG A 130 -4.41 13.71 -2.46
C ARG A 130 -3.77 13.96 -3.83
N ALA A 131 -2.64 13.31 -4.12
CA ALA A 131 -1.92 13.48 -5.38
C ALA A 131 -2.59 12.77 -6.58
N ASP A 132 -3.43 11.76 -6.34
CA ASP A 132 -3.98 10.92 -7.39
C ASP A 132 -5.40 11.30 -7.81
N PHE A 133 -6.10 12.15 -7.05
CA PHE A 133 -7.47 12.56 -7.43
C PHE A 133 -7.53 13.25 -8.79
N LYS A 134 -6.59 14.17 -9.08
CA LYS A 134 -6.54 14.86 -10.37
C LYS A 134 -6.30 13.88 -11.52
N ARG A 135 -5.41 12.90 -11.31
CA ARG A 135 -5.12 11.83 -12.28
C ARG A 135 -6.33 10.91 -12.48
N ALA A 136 -7.05 10.59 -11.40
CA ALA A 136 -8.28 9.80 -11.44
C ALA A 136 -9.35 10.52 -12.26
N LEU A 137 -9.53 11.82 -12.03
CA LEU A 137 -10.48 12.65 -12.77
C LEU A 137 -10.10 12.75 -14.26
N GLU A 138 -8.83 12.96 -14.58
CA GLU A 138 -8.34 12.96 -15.96
C GLU A 138 -8.52 11.61 -16.65
N HIS A 139 -8.31 10.51 -15.93
CA HIS A 139 -8.55 9.17 -16.45
C HIS A 139 -10.04 8.94 -16.73
N ALA A 140 -10.92 9.23 -15.77
CA ALA A 140 -12.36 9.11 -15.94
C ALA A 140 -12.89 9.95 -17.12
N ARG A 141 -12.36 11.18 -17.30
CA ARG A 141 -12.66 12.05 -18.47
C ARG A 141 -12.28 11.40 -19.80
N LYS A 142 -11.15 10.68 -19.84
CA LYS A 142 -10.67 10.02 -21.04
C LYS A 142 -11.45 8.76 -21.38
N VAL A 143 -11.97 8.05 -20.37
CA VAL A 143 -12.61 6.75 -20.63
C VAL A 143 -14.13 6.82 -20.84
N ARG A 144 -14.83 7.88 -20.39
CA ARG A 144 -16.20 8.16 -20.85
C ARG A 144 -16.56 9.64 -20.89
N ALA A 145 -17.12 10.05 -22.03
CA ALA A 145 -17.88 11.28 -22.24
C ALA A 145 -19.27 11.27 -21.56
N HIS A 146 -19.58 10.36 -20.63
CA HIS A 146 -20.90 10.25 -20.01
C HIS A 146 -20.77 10.11 -18.49
N GLY A 147 -21.19 11.16 -17.77
CA GLY A 147 -21.49 11.11 -16.35
C GLY A 147 -20.31 11.28 -15.41
N ILE A 148 -19.42 12.26 -15.66
CA ILE A 148 -18.71 12.87 -14.54
C ILE A 148 -19.69 13.86 -13.96
N ASP A 149 -20.28 13.51 -12.84
CA ASP A 149 -20.95 14.50 -12.02
C ASP A 149 -19.84 15.35 -11.41
N THR A 150 -19.36 16.35 -12.15
CA THR A 150 -18.32 17.29 -11.70
C THR A 150 -18.81 18.16 -10.55
N ALA A 151 -20.12 18.16 -10.25
CA ALA A 151 -20.68 18.74 -9.04
C ALA A 151 -20.64 17.76 -7.86
N ALA A 152 -20.70 16.45 -8.11
CA ALA A 152 -20.42 15.45 -7.09
C ALA A 152 -18.92 15.27 -6.91
N THR A 153 -18.49 15.26 -5.66
CA THR A 153 -17.15 14.89 -5.22
C THR A 153 -16.86 13.40 -5.46
N GLN A 154 -17.24 12.84 -6.62
CA GLN A 154 -17.24 11.41 -6.94
C GLN A 154 -16.74 11.14 -8.36
N VAL A 155 -15.97 10.06 -8.51
CA VAL A 155 -15.43 9.57 -9.77
C VAL A 155 -15.97 8.17 -10.02
N PHE A 156 -16.55 7.94 -11.20
CA PHE A 156 -16.95 6.61 -11.66
C PHE A 156 -15.86 6.00 -12.53
N ILE A 157 -15.52 4.74 -12.27
CA ILE A 157 -14.54 3.96 -13.03
C ILE A 157 -15.20 2.64 -13.43
N PRO A 158 -15.38 2.36 -14.73
CA PRO A 158 -15.97 1.12 -15.18
C PRO A 158 -15.00 -0.06 -14.99
N TRP A 159 -15.54 -1.25 -14.76
CA TRP A 159 -14.71 -2.44 -14.52
C TRP A 159 -13.77 -2.76 -15.67
N GLY A 160 -14.19 -2.52 -16.92
CA GLY A 160 -13.39 -2.81 -18.12
C GLY A 160 -12.08 -2.03 -18.23
N ASP A 161 -11.91 -0.95 -17.45
CA ASP A 161 -10.67 -0.16 -17.45
C ASP A 161 -9.65 -0.68 -16.43
N ILE A 162 -10.15 -1.35 -15.40
CA ILE A 162 -9.35 -1.88 -14.30
C ILE A 162 -8.77 -3.20 -14.79
N GLN A 163 -7.46 -3.25 -14.93
CA GLN A 163 -6.73 -4.45 -15.29
C GLN A 163 -6.47 -5.33 -14.07
N GLU A 164 -6.05 -4.70 -12.97
CA GLU A 164 -5.65 -5.40 -11.77
C GLU A 164 -5.90 -4.53 -10.53
N TRP A 165 -6.28 -5.19 -9.43
CA TRP A 165 -6.44 -4.55 -8.13
C TRP A 165 -5.30 -4.98 -7.22
N GLU A 166 -4.37 -4.06 -6.96
CA GLU A 166 -3.19 -4.33 -6.14
C GLU A 166 -3.41 -3.88 -4.69
N VAL A 167 -2.96 -4.69 -3.74
CA VAL A 167 -2.94 -4.36 -2.31
C VAL A 167 -1.48 -4.29 -1.90
N HIS A 168 -1.00 -3.11 -1.51
CA HIS A 168 0.37 -2.91 -1.02
C HIS A 168 0.34 -2.73 0.49
N ASP A 169 1.03 -3.61 1.23
CA ASP A 169 1.26 -3.44 2.67
C ASP A 169 2.56 -2.66 2.91
N ASP A 170 2.60 -1.40 2.46
CA ASP A 170 3.67 -0.49 2.89
C ASP A 170 3.41 -0.13 4.36
N SER A 171 4.47 -0.18 5.17
CA SER A 171 4.42 0.00 6.63
C SER A 171 3.91 1.37 7.10
N ASP A 172 3.73 2.35 6.21
CA ASP A 172 3.28 3.71 6.55
C ASP A 172 1.82 4.01 6.16
N ALA A 173 1.23 3.26 5.22
CA ALA A 173 -0.21 3.22 4.97
C ALA A 173 -0.51 2.16 3.90
N PRO A 174 -1.35 1.15 4.18
CA PRO A 174 -1.80 0.22 3.14
C PRO A 174 -2.55 1.00 2.06
N ASN A 175 -1.99 1.02 0.86
CA ASN A 175 -2.57 1.71 -0.29
C ASN A 175 -3.12 0.66 -1.25
N TYR A 176 -4.42 0.73 -1.51
CA TYR A 176 -5.02 -0.05 -2.59
C TYR A 176 -4.71 0.66 -3.89
N ARG A 177 -4.09 -0.05 -4.82
CA ARG A 177 -3.69 0.51 -6.10
C ARG A 177 -4.52 -0.11 -7.22
N LEU A 178 -5.28 0.72 -7.90
CA LEU A 178 -5.97 0.36 -9.13
C LEU A 178 -4.99 0.48 -10.29
N ARG A 179 -4.73 -0.62 -10.99
CA ARG A 179 -3.90 -0.61 -12.20
C ARG A 179 -4.79 -0.66 -13.44
N PHE A 180 -4.54 0.25 -14.37
CA PHE A 180 -5.28 0.40 -15.62
C PHE A 180 -4.50 -0.19 -16.79
N ALA A 181 -5.20 -0.59 -17.85
CA ALA A 181 -4.61 -1.24 -19.03
C ALA A 181 -3.48 -0.43 -19.72
N LYS A 182 -3.46 0.90 -19.56
CA LYS A 182 -2.41 1.80 -20.12
C LYS A 182 -1.23 2.04 -19.16
N GLY A 183 -1.08 1.23 -18.10
CA GLY A 183 0.00 1.36 -17.12
C GLY A 183 -0.16 2.51 -16.13
N ALA A 184 -1.26 3.27 -16.20
CA ALA A 184 -1.61 4.21 -15.16
C ALA A 184 -2.01 3.46 -13.89
N TYR A 185 -1.74 4.07 -12.73
CA TYR A 185 -2.21 3.57 -11.46
C TYR A 185 -2.80 4.70 -10.63
N LEU A 186 -3.76 4.35 -9.76
CA LEU A 186 -4.36 5.28 -8.81
C LEU A 186 -4.43 4.64 -7.44
N ASN A 187 -4.11 5.41 -6.39
CA ASN A 187 -4.09 4.90 -5.03
C ASN A 187 -5.32 5.34 -4.23
N LEU A 188 -5.90 4.38 -3.53
CA LEU A 188 -7.07 4.48 -2.65
C LEU A 188 -6.66 4.21 -1.20
N LYS A 189 -7.35 4.89 -0.29
CA LYS A 189 -7.23 4.66 1.16
C LYS A 189 -7.79 3.30 1.57
N ARG A 190 -7.40 2.83 2.75
CA ARG A 190 -7.86 1.56 3.33
C ARG A 190 -9.31 1.62 3.85
N PRO A 191 -10.10 0.54 3.71
CA PRO A 191 -11.32 0.37 4.49
C PRO A 191 -11.08 0.52 5.99
N THR A 192 -11.97 1.23 6.67
CA THR A 192 -11.86 1.50 8.12
C THR A 192 -12.41 0.37 8.98
N ALA A 193 -13.49 -0.26 8.54
CA ALA A 193 -14.18 -1.26 9.36
C ALA A 193 -13.49 -2.63 9.30
N PRO A 194 -13.43 -3.37 10.43
CA PRO A 194 -12.97 -4.75 10.43
C PRO A 194 -13.83 -5.61 9.49
N GLY A 195 -13.20 -6.40 8.64
CA GLY A 195 -13.89 -7.28 7.67
C GLY A 195 -14.26 -6.63 6.35
N ASP A 196 -14.40 -5.30 6.28
CA ASP A 196 -14.75 -4.59 5.03
C ASP A 196 -13.67 -4.76 3.95
N GLU A 197 -12.41 -4.93 4.33
CA GLU A 197 -11.32 -5.25 3.39
C GLU A 197 -11.55 -6.58 2.66
N VAL A 198 -11.87 -7.64 3.40
CA VAL A 198 -12.14 -8.97 2.83
C VAL A 198 -13.33 -8.87 1.88
N GLU A 199 -14.37 -8.17 2.33
CA GLU A 199 -15.62 -8.05 1.60
C GLU A 199 -15.50 -7.15 0.36
N LEU A 200 -14.67 -6.12 0.40
CA LEU A 200 -14.34 -5.30 -0.75
C LEU A 200 -13.61 -6.13 -1.81
N LEU A 201 -12.57 -6.86 -1.41
CA LEU A 201 -11.76 -7.65 -2.35
C LEU A 201 -12.55 -8.82 -2.94
N ASP A 202 -13.39 -9.48 -2.15
CA ASP A 202 -14.32 -10.49 -2.65
C ASP A 202 -15.35 -9.87 -3.61
N SER A 203 -15.80 -8.64 -3.38
CA SER A 203 -16.71 -7.92 -4.29
C SER A 203 -16.02 -7.51 -5.59
N VAL A 204 -14.75 -7.11 -5.55
CA VAL A 204 -13.93 -6.81 -6.75
C VAL A 204 -13.75 -8.07 -7.60
N ARG A 205 -13.46 -9.21 -6.95
CA ARG A 205 -13.26 -10.49 -7.63
C ARG A 205 -14.54 -11.08 -8.22
N THR A 206 -15.68 -10.87 -7.58
CA THR A 206 -16.97 -11.45 -8.00
C THR A 206 -17.74 -10.51 -8.94
N THR A 207 -17.99 -9.26 -8.53
CA THR A 207 -18.75 -8.28 -9.31
C THR A 207 -17.92 -7.70 -10.45
N GLY A 208 -16.70 -7.26 -10.15
CA GLY A 208 -15.81 -6.68 -11.16
C GLY A 208 -15.11 -7.71 -12.04
N GLN A 209 -15.08 -8.97 -11.60
CA GLN A 209 -14.29 -10.03 -12.23
C GLN A 209 -12.82 -9.63 -12.43
N ILE A 210 -12.29 -8.83 -11.50
CA ILE A 210 -10.92 -8.35 -11.52
C ILE A 210 -10.05 -9.24 -10.62
N ALA A 211 -8.86 -9.59 -11.11
CA ALA A 211 -7.87 -10.27 -10.29
C ALA A 211 -7.33 -9.33 -9.20
N VAL A 212 -7.21 -9.84 -7.98
CA VAL A 212 -6.62 -9.12 -6.86
C VAL A 212 -5.21 -9.63 -6.65
N ARG A 213 -4.23 -8.73 -6.65
CA ARG A 213 -2.83 -9.05 -6.36
C ARG A 213 -2.43 -8.45 -5.02
N ILE A 214 -1.95 -9.27 -4.10
CA ILE A 214 -1.46 -8.81 -2.80
C ILE A 214 0.06 -8.77 -2.83
N PHE A 215 0.63 -7.61 -2.60
CA PHE A 215 2.04 -7.42 -2.28
C PHE A 215 2.19 -7.29 -0.76
N CYS A 216 3.27 -7.85 -0.22
CA CYS A 216 3.73 -7.46 1.11
C CYS A 216 5.09 -6.80 0.94
N ASP A 217 5.33 -5.75 1.72
CA ASP A 217 6.67 -5.20 1.81
C ASP A 217 7.61 -6.29 2.33
N VAL A 218 8.50 -6.67 1.43
CA VAL A 218 9.72 -7.37 1.76
C VAL A 218 10.83 -6.43 1.32
N PRO A 219 11.90 -6.24 2.13
CA PRO A 219 13.10 -5.62 1.61
C PRO A 219 13.53 -6.36 0.34
N ARG A 220 13.42 -5.69 -0.81
CA ARG A 220 13.96 -6.22 -2.06
C ARG A 220 15.49 -6.21 -1.92
N ALA A 221 16.09 -7.39 -2.07
CA ALA A 221 17.53 -7.52 -2.21
C ALA A 221 18.01 -6.90 -3.54
#